data_AF-A0A8B9I5K0-F1
#
_entry.id   AF-A0A8B9I5K0-F1
#
_cell.length_a   1.000
_cell.length_b   1.000
_cell.length_c   1.000
_cell.angle_alpha   90.00
_cell.angle_beta   90.00
_cell.angle_gamma   90.00
#
_symmetry.space_group_name_H-M   'P 1'
#
loop_
_entity.id
_entity.type
_entity.pdbx_description
1 polymer ?
#
loop_
_entity_poly.entity_id
_entity_poly.type
_entity_poly.pdbx_seq_one_letter_code
_entity_poly.pdbx_strand_id
1 'polypeptide(L)'
;LLVAVQQLREEDEEEEEDGGGGAESALEKSPFQLTAEDVYDISSVVGRDLLQLSAGPRASAAAARLQFSIVRVLEMLEALVSGGSLAEERLRLERDRLRKEVEALRGEGAPGSLNLGPDKMVIDLTDPNRPRFTLQELREVLQERNQLKAQLLVVQEELQCYKSGIISQTKDQTQKLEKKSCGSSPSTRKDSEEKKITKRL
;
A
#
# COMPACT_ATOMS: atom_id res chain seq x y z
N LEU A 1 -70.95 2.50 31.06
CA LEU A 1 -69.67 1.76 31.06
C LEU A 1 -69.39 1.03 29.74
N LEU A 2 -70.38 0.48 29.02
CA LEU A 2 -70.14 -0.09 27.68
C LEU A 2 -70.13 0.91 26.50
N VAL A 3 -70.53 2.17 26.70
CA VAL A 3 -70.47 3.19 25.63
C VAL A 3 -69.18 4.02 25.69
N ALA A 4 -68.43 3.95 26.80
CA ALA A 4 -67.17 4.69 26.98
C ALA A 4 -65.92 3.90 26.56
N VAL A 5 -66.07 2.65 26.11
CA VAL A 5 -64.95 1.80 25.65
C VAL A 5 -64.89 1.74 24.11
N GLN A 6 -65.89 2.30 23.42
CA GLN A 6 -65.98 2.23 21.95
C GLN A 6 -65.42 3.48 21.24
N GLN A 7 -64.87 4.47 21.97
CA GLN A 7 -64.42 5.75 21.42
C GLN A 7 -62.92 6.06 21.67
N LEU A 8 -62.12 5.08 22.06
CA LEU A 8 -60.66 5.23 22.25
C LEU A 8 -59.88 4.17 21.47
N ARG A 9 -60.28 3.91 20.22
CA ARG A 9 -59.55 2.96 19.35
C ARG A 9 -59.45 3.38 17.89
N GLU A 10 -59.65 4.64 17.61
CA GLU A 10 -59.37 5.26 16.32
C GLU A 10 -58.59 6.54 16.64
N GLU A 11 -57.53 6.81 15.87
CA GLU A 11 -56.58 7.94 16.00
C GLU A 11 -55.34 7.66 16.87
N ASP A 12 -54.51 6.72 16.42
CA ASP A 12 -53.04 6.84 16.47
C ASP A 12 -52.51 6.31 15.12
N GLU A 13 -52.98 6.91 14.02
CA GLU A 13 -52.20 6.95 12.79
C GLU A 13 -51.19 8.08 13.01
N GLU A 14 -50.07 7.73 13.64
CA GLU A 14 -48.91 8.61 13.68
C GLU A 14 -48.51 8.87 12.22
N GLU A 15 -48.78 10.09 11.75
CA GLU A 15 -48.17 10.65 10.55
C GLU A 15 -46.65 10.67 10.78
N GLU A 16 -45.99 9.60 10.35
CA GLU A 16 -44.55 9.57 10.13
C GLU A 16 -44.24 10.65 9.06
N GLU A 17 -43.68 11.76 9.52
CA GLU A 17 -43.23 12.86 8.69
C GLU A 17 -42.34 12.34 7.54
N ASP A 18 -42.85 12.48 6.31
CA ASP A 18 -42.14 12.32 5.04
C ASP A 18 -40.93 13.28 4.99
N GLY A 19 -39.79 12.81 5.50
CA GLY A 19 -38.57 13.62 5.62
C GLY A 19 -37.26 12.85 5.43
N GLY A 20 -37.30 11.55 5.15
CA GLY A 20 -36.13 10.73 4.88
C GLY A 20 -36.39 9.86 3.67
N GLY A 21 -35.57 9.99 2.62
CA GLY A 21 -35.73 9.25 1.37
C GLY A 21 -36.07 7.78 1.66
N GLY A 22 -37.24 7.34 1.21
CA GLY A 22 -37.86 6.10 1.67
C GLY A 22 -36.94 4.89 1.58
N ALA A 23 -37.33 3.78 2.21
CA ALA A 23 -36.53 2.55 2.37
C ALA A 23 -35.86 2.00 1.07
N GLU A 24 -36.31 2.42 -0.11
CA GLU A 24 -35.68 2.14 -1.41
C GLU A 24 -34.36 2.89 -1.63
N SER A 25 -34.16 4.05 -1.01
CA SER A 25 -32.94 4.86 -1.10
C SER A 25 -31.72 4.17 -0.48
N ALA A 26 -31.93 3.30 0.51
CA ALA A 26 -30.87 2.50 1.13
C ALA A 26 -30.19 1.56 0.11
N LEU A 27 -30.91 1.13 -0.94
CA LEU A 27 -30.37 0.29 -2.01
C LEU A 27 -29.41 1.04 -2.95
N GLU A 28 -29.49 2.37 -3.00
CA GLU A 28 -28.65 3.21 -3.86
C GLU A 28 -27.32 3.58 -3.19
N LYS A 29 -27.20 3.35 -1.87
CA LYS A 29 -26.00 3.68 -1.10
C LYS A 29 -24.82 2.78 -1.50
N SER A 30 -23.61 3.34 -1.39
CA SER A 30 -22.38 2.56 -1.54
C SER A 30 -22.31 1.47 -0.45
N PRO A 31 -21.92 0.22 -0.78
CA PRO A 31 -21.81 -0.86 0.21
C PRO A 31 -20.90 -0.53 1.40
N PHE A 32 -19.90 0.33 1.20
CA PHE A 32 -18.96 0.77 2.24
C PHE A 32 -19.49 1.91 3.12
N GLN A 33 -20.67 2.43 2.81
CA GLN A 33 -21.33 3.53 3.54
C GLN A 33 -22.64 3.09 4.19
N LEU A 34 -23.00 1.80 4.05
CA LEU A 34 -24.19 1.25 4.67
C LEU A 34 -24.07 1.29 6.20
N THR A 35 -25.18 1.63 6.86
CA THR A 35 -25.36 1.50 8.30
C THR A 35 -26.27 0.31 8.63
N ALA A 36 -26.38 -0.06 9.91
CA ALA A 36 -27.32 -1.10 10.32
C ALA A 36 -28.78 -0.71 10.03
N GLU A 37 -29.09 0.59 10.12
CA GLU A 37 -30.38 1.18 9.75
C GLU A 37 -30.71 0.92 8.27
N ASP A 38 -29.75 1.15 7.39
CA ASP A 38 -29.91 0.88 5.95
C ASP A 38 -30.22 -0.60 5.67
N VAL A 39 -29.61 -1.51 6.43
CA VAL A 39 -29.89 -2.96 6.30
C VAL A 39 -31.31 -3.27 6.77
N TYR A 40 -31.83 -2.60 7.81
CA TYR A 40 -33.23 -2.75 8.22
C TYR A 40 -34.20 -2.21 7.17
N ASP A 41 -33.92 -1.06 6.57
CA ASP A 41 -34.72 -0.50 5.48
C ASP A 41 -34.79 -1.46 4.29
N ILE A 42 -33.62 -1.96 3.85
CA ILE A 42 -33.53 -2.97 2.78
C ILE A 42 -34.32 -4.23 3.15
N SER A 43 -34.21 -4.70 4.40
CA SER A 43 -34.93 -5.89 4.87
C SER A 43 -36.45 -5.72 4.80
N SER A 44 -36.96 -4.51 5.05
CA SER A 44 -38.38 -4.20 4.99
C SER A 44 -38.93 -4.23 3.55
N VAL A 45 -38.17 -3.68 2.59
CA VAL A 45 -38.51 -3.70 1.16
C VAL A 45 -38.51 -5.14 0.65
N VAL A 46 -37.41 -5.86 0.90
CA VAL A 46 -37.26 -7.27 0.50
C VAL A 46 -38.33 -8.16 1.15
N GLY A 47 -38.69 -7.91 2.42
CA GLY A 47 -39.73 -8.62 3.13
C GLY A 47 -41.11 -8.43 2.50
N ARG A 48 -41.46 -7.19 2.13
CA ARG A 48 -42.72 -6.88 1.43
C ARG A 48 -42.81 -7.57 0.07
N ASP A 49 -41.74 -7.51 -0.73
CA ASP A 49 -41.70 -8.13 -2.05
C ASP A 49 -41.80 -9.66 -1.97
N LEU A 50 -41.09 -10.28 -1.02
CA LEU A 50 -41.17 -11.72 -0.77
C LEU A 50 -42.59 -12.15 -0.35
N LEU A 51 -43.26 -11.35 0.49
CA LEU A 51 -44.64 -11.61 0.88
C LEU A 51 -45.59 -11.55 -0.32
N GLN A 52 -45.46 -10.54 -1.17
CA GLN A 52 -46.25 -10.41 -2.41
C GLN A 52 -46.04 -11.60 -3.36
N LEU A 53 -44.79 -12.05 -3.53
CA LEU A 53 -44.46 -13.23 -4.34
C LEU A 53 -44.99 -14.53 -3.73
N SER A 54 -45.08 -14.61 -2.41
CA SER A 54 -45.60 -15.78 -1.68
C SER A 54 -47.12 -15.85 -1.58
N ALA A 55 -47.84 -14.74 -1.85
CA ALA A 55 -49.29 -14.62 -1.72
C ALA A 55 -50.12 -15.42 -2.74
N GLY A 56 -49.46 -16.13 -3.67
CA GLY A 56 -50.14 -16.98 -4.67
C GLY A 56 -50.71 -18.29 -4.08
N PRO A 57 -51.68 -18.96 -4.75
CA PRO A 57 -52.39 -20.15 -4.25
C PRO A 57 -51.55 -21.40 -3.97
N ARG A 58 -50.24 -21.34 -4.26
CA ARG A 58 -49.23 -22.37 -3.96
C ARG A 58 -47.94 -21.65 -3.62
N ALA A 59 -47.83 -21.14 -2.39
CA ALA A 59 -46.53 -20.75 -1.84
C ALA A 59 -45.60 -21.97 -1.93
N SER A 60 -44.65 -21.92 -2.86
CA SER A 60 -43.75 -23.03 -3.12
C SER A 60 -42.86 -23.24 -1.89
N ALA A 61 -42.62 -24.49 -1.49
CA ALA A 61 -41.60 -24.79 -0.47
C ALA A 61 -40.22 -24.22 -0.85
N ALA A 62 -39.97 -23.99 -2.15
CA ALA A 62 -38.78 -23.28 -2.62
C ALA A 62 -38.79 -21.78 -2.23
N ALA A 63 -39.94 -21.11 -2.24
CA ALA A 63 -40.07 -19.70 -1.84
C ALA A 63 -39.80 -19.52 -0.33
N ALA A 64 -40.31 -20.43 0.50
CA ALA A 64 -39.99 -20.42 1.93
C ALA A 64 -38.49 -20.64 2.18
N ARG A 65 -37.86 -21.62 1.52
CA ARG A 65 -36.40 -21.84 1.61
C ARG A 65 -35.61 -20.62 1.15
N LEU A 66 -36.05 -19.96 0.08
CA LEU A 66 -35.43 -18.73 -0.42
C LEU A 66 -35.57 -17.59 0.60
N GLN A 67 -36.74 -17.40 1.21
CA GLN A 67 -36.97 -16.40 2.26
C GLN A 67 -35.98 -16.61 3.42
N PHE A 68 -35.83 -17.83 3.93
CA PHE A 68 -34.85 -18.12 4.98
C PHE A 68 -33.41 -17.85 4.54
N SER A 69 -33.07 -18.18 3.29
CA SER A 69 -31.74 -17.89 2.74
C SER A 69 -31.47 -16.38 2.66
N ILE A 70 -32.48 -15.59 2.29
CA ILE A 70 -32.37 -14.13 2.19
C ILE A 70 -32.23 -13.51 3.59
N VAL A 71 -33.06 -13.93 4.55
CA VAL A 71 -32.93 -13.49 5.95
C VAL A 71 -31.52 -13.77 6.46
N ARG A 72 -30.98 -14.97 6.17
CA ARG A 72 -29.62 -15.31 6.57
C ARG A 72 -28.55 -14.41 5.93
N VAL A 73 -28.71 -14.03 4.67
CA VAL A 73 -27.80 -13.09 4.00
C VAL A 73 -27.90 -11.69 4.61
N LEU A 74 -29.10 -11.23 4.94
CA LEU A 74 -29.32 -9.93 5.59
C LEU A 74 -28.72 -9.89 7.00
N GLU A 75 -28.87 -10.96 7.79
CA GLU A 75 -28.20 -11.11 9.10
C GLU A 75 -26.67 -11.03 8.97
N MET A 76 -26.09 -11.69 7.97
CA MET A 76 -24.65 -11.64 7.71
C MET A 76 -24.21 -10.23 7.31
N LEU A 77 -25.02 -9.55 6.50
CA LEU A 77 -24.74 -8.17 6.09
C LEU A 77 -24.77 -7.22 7.30
N GLU A 78 -25.79 -7.30 8.15
CA GLU A 78 -25.90 -6.51 9.38
C GLU A 78 -24.69 -6.71 10.29
N ALA A 79 -24.26 -7.96 10.48
CA ALA A 79 -23.09 -8.29 11.30
C ALA A 79 -21.79 -7.68 10.73
N LEU A 80 -21.63 -7.70 9.40
CA LEU A 80 -20.45 -7.10 8.74
C LEU A 80 -20.47 -5.57 8.82
N VAL A 81 -21.62 -4.94 8.58
CA VAL A 81 -21.78 -3.48 8.65
C VAL A 81 -21.56 -2.98 10.08
N SER A 82 -22.20 -3.62 11.06
CA SER A 82 -22.05 -3.26 12.48
C SER A 82 -20.62 -3.50 12.98
N GLY A 83 -20.04 -4.65 12.62
CA GLY A 83 -18.66 -4.98 12.97
C GLY A 83 -17.64 -4.04 12.33
N GLY A 84 -17.86 -3.63 11.09
CA GLY A 84 -17.03 -2.67 10.37
C GLY A 84 -17.01 -1.30 11.05
N SER A 85 -18.19 -0.75 11.34
CA SER A 85 -18.33 0.54 12.03
C SER A 85 -17.60 0.57 13.38
N LEU A 86 -17.80 -0.47 14.21
CA LEU A 86 -17.14 -0.58 15.52
C LEU A 86 -15.62 -0.74 15.40
N ALA A 87 -15.14 -1.52 14.42
CA ALA A 87 -13.70 -1.70 14.19
C ALA A 87 -13.03 -0.40 13.74
N GLU A 88 -13.69 0.35 12.85
CA GLU A 88 -13.23 1.66 12.39
C GLU A 88 -13.20 2.68 13.53
N GLU A 89 -14.24 2.73 14.36
CA GLU A 89 -14.28 3.62 15.51
C GLU A 89 -13.15 3.30 16.50
N ARG A 90 -12.92 2.01 16.80
CA ARG A 90 -11.82 1.57 17.65
C ARG A 90 -10.45 2.00 17.11
N LEU A 91 -10.20 1.79 15.82
CA LEU A 91 -8.96 2.21 15.16
C LEU A 91 -8.82 3.73 15.16
N ARG A 92 -9.91 4.46 14.99
CA ARG A 92 -9.93 5.93 15.05
C ARG A 92 -9.53 6.43 16.43
N LEU A 93 -10.10 5.86 17.50
CA LEU A 93 -9.75 6.19 18.88
C LEU A 93 -8.30 5.85 19.20
N GLU A 94 -7.80 4.69 18.75
CA GLU A 94 -6.40 4.29 18.92
C GLU A 94 -5.45 5.25 18.19
N ARG A 95 -5.76 5.60 16.93
CA ARG A 95 -5.02 6.60 16.16
C ARG A 95 -5.01 7.96 16.85
N ASP A 96 -6.14 8.41 17.39
CA ASP A 96 -6.24 9.72 18.06
C ASP A 96 -5.48 9.72 19.39
N ARG A 97 -5.50 8.61 20.13
CA ARG A 97 -4.67 8.40 21.33
C ARG A 97 -3.19 8.45 21.00
N LEU A 98 -2.75 7.70 19.99
CA LEU A 98 -1.34 7.68 19.57
C LEU A 98 -0.89 9.04 19.04
N ARG A 99 -1.76 9.75 18.31
CA ARG A 99 -1.46 11.13 17.87
C ARG A 99 -1.24 12.06 19.06
N LYS A 100 -2.08 12.00 20.09
CA LYS A 100 -1.89 12.78 21.33
C LYS A 100 -0.61 12.40 22.07
N GLU A 101 -0.28 11.13 22.13
CA GLU A 101 0.98 10.66 22.74
C GLU A 101 2.20 11.14 21.96
N VAL A 102 2.18 11.06 20.63
CA VAL A 102 3.24 11.59 19.77
C VAL A 102 3.36 13.10 19.90
N GLU A 103 2.24 13.82 19.97
CA GLU A 103 2.23 15.27 20.18
C GLU A 103 2.75 15.65 21.56
N ALA A 104 2.36 14.92 22.62
CA ALA A 104 2.87 15.11 23.96
C ALA A 104 4.39 14.85 24.03
N LEU A 105 4.90 13.77 23.45
CA LEU A 105 6.34 13.49 23.39
C LEU A 105 7.10 14.53 22.56
N ARG A 106 6.48 15.08 21.50
CA ARG A 106 7.04 16.19 20.72
C ARG A 106 7.03 17.50 21.51
N GLY A 107 5.99 17.75 22.31
CA GLY A 107 5.85 18.91 23.18
C GLY A 107 6.73 18.86 24.42
N GLU A 108 6.95 17.68 25.00
CA GLU A 108 7.97 17.41 26.04
C GLU A 108 9.39 17.49 25.47
N GLY A 109 9.53 17.36 24.14
CA GLY A 109 10.72 17.73 23.38
C GLY A 109 10.87 19.24 23.12
N ALA A 110 10.06 20.10 23.75
CA ALA A 110 10.28 21.55 23.73
C ALA A 110 11.58 21.92 24.49
N PRO A 111 12.30 22.95 24.04
CA PRO A 111 13.69 23.23 24.43
C PRO A 111 13.76 23.92 25.80
N GLY A 112 13.39 23.25 26.89
CA GLY A 112 13.30 23.92 28.19
C GLY A 112 13.45 23.11 29.46
N SER A 113 13.30 21.78 29.47
CA SER A 113 13.32 21.06 30.75
C SER A 113 13.72 19.59 30.65
N LEU A 114 14.80 19.29 29.94
CA LEU A 114 15.50 18.02 30.14
C LEU A 114 16.96 18.38 30.43
N ASN A 115 17.44 18.06 31.64
CA ASN A 115 18.86 18.08 32.00
C ASN A 115 19.59 16.97 31.22
N LEU A 116 19.64 17.13 29.91
CA LEU A 116 20.48 16.38 29.02
C LEU A 116 21.90 16.89 29.30
N GLY A 117 22.74 16.05 29.91
CA GLY A 117 24.13 16.38 30.20
C GLY A 117 24.87 16.94 28.95
N PRO A 118 26.07 17.52 29.10
CA PRO A 118 26.71 18.42 28.14
C PRO A 118 26.94 17.88 26.71
N ASP A 119 26.56 16.63 26.43
CA ASP A 119 26.77 15.90 25.19
C ASP A 119 25.47 15.34 24.56
N LYS A 120 24.31 15.89 24.93
CA LYS A 120 23.01 15.45 24.38
C LYS A 120 22.24 16.66 23.81
N MET A 121 22.25 16.76 22.48
CA MET A 121 21.50 17.76 21.74
C MET A 121 20.02 17.34 21.60
N VAL A 122 19.10 18.28 21.79
CA VAL A 122 17.70 18.12 21.39
C VAL A 122 17.67 18.10 19.86
N ILE A 123 17.30 16.97 19.26
CA ILE A 123 17.29 16.78 17.81
C ILE A 123 15.88 17.12 17.31
N ASP A 124 15.73 18.25 16.62
CA ASP A 124 14.50 18.55 15.88
C ASP A 124 14.41 17.61 14.66
N LEU A 125 13.46 16.68 14.71
CA LEU A 125 13.20 15.73 13.62
C LEU A 125 12.55 16.40 12.39
N THR A 126 12.11 17.66 12.51
CA THR A 126 11.41 18.42 11.47
C THR A 126 12.33 19.37 10.71
N ASP A 127 13.57 19.57 11.18
CA ASP A 127 14.53 20.50 10.57
C ASP A 127 14.96 20.01 9.16
N PRO A 128 14.71 20.80 8.09
CA PRO A 128 15.14 20.47 6.74
C PRO A 128 16.67 20.46 6.59
N ASN A 129 17.41 21.20 7.41
CA ASN A 129 18.88 21.24 7.40
C ASN A 129 19.53 20.17 8.29
N ARG A 130 18.72 19.36 8.98
CA ARG A 130 19.23 18.25 9.79
C ARG A 130 20.05 17.29 8.93
N PRO A 131 21.30 16.97 9.30
CA PRO A 131 22.08 15.96 8.60
C PRO A 131 21.33 14.61 8.63
N ARG A 132 20.85 14.17 7.46
CA ARG A 132 20.09 12.91 7.32
C ARG A 132 20.97 11.72 6.97
N PHE A 133 22.18 11.97 6.50
CA PHE A 133 23.12 10.97 6.04
C PHE A 133 24.36 10.94 6.94
N THR A 134 24.89 9.74 7.10
CA THR A 134 26.18 9.47 7.71
C THR A 134 27.31 9.83 6.75
N LEU A 135 28.51 10.08 7.29
CA LEU A 135 29.70 10.30 6.47
C LEU A 135 30.04 9.11 5.58
N GLN A 136 29.66 7.89 5.98
CA GLN A 136 29.90 6.68 5.20
C GLN A 136 29.05 6.68 3.93
N GLU A 137 27.73 6.92 4.04
CA GLU A 137 26.83 7.01 2.89
C GLU A 137 27.29 8.10 1.92
N LEU A 138 27.72 9.26 2.44
CA LEU A 138 28.25 10.33 1.59
C LEU A 138 29.53 9.90 0.85
N ARG A 139 30.43 9.16 1.51
CA ARG A 139 31.64 8.60 0.87
C ARG A 139 31.28 7.60 -0.21
N GLU A 140 30.32 6.71 0.06
CA GLU A 140 29.84 5.70 -0.90
C GLU A 140 29.27 6.37 -2.15
N VAL A 141 28.37 7.35 -2.00
CA VAL A 141 27.79 8.11 -3.11
C VAL A 141 28.86 8.88 -3.90
N LEU A 142 29.83 9.49 -3.21
CA LEU A 142 30.93 10.20 -3.88
C LEU A 142 31.84 9.25 -4.66
N GLN A 143 32.12 8.06 -4.12
CA GLN A 143 32.91 7.04 -4.79
C GLN A 143 32.18 6.50 -6.02
N GLU A 144 30.89 6.19 -5.91
CA GLU A 144 30.06 5.75 -7.02
C GLU A 144 30.02 6.82 -8.12
N ARG A 145 29.78 8.09 -7.77
CA ARG A 145 29.80 9.20 -8.72
C ARG A 145 31.14 9.33 -9.43
N ASN A 146 32.26 9.14 -8.73
CA ASN A 146 33.59 9.18 -9.35
C ASN A 146 33.81 8.01 -10.30
N GLN A 147 33.34 6.81 -9.94
CA GLN A 147 33.46 5.62 -10.78
C GLN A 147 32.62 5.74 -12.06
N LEU A 148 31.37 6.22 -11.94
CA LEU A 148 30.52 6.52 -13.09
C LEU A 148 31.13 7.59 -13.99
N LYS A 149 31.74 8.64 -13.40
CA LYS A 149 32.43 9.68 -14.16
C LYS A 149 33.63 9.13 -14.95
N ALA A 150 34.40 8.20 -14.37
CA ALA A 150 35.50 7.55 -15.07
C ALA A 150 35.01 6.67 -16.23
N GLN A 151 33.97 5.86 -16.01
CA GLN A 151 33.36 5.05 -17.07
C GLN A 151 32.80 5.92 -18.21
N LEU A 152 32.13 7.02 -17.87
CA LEU A 152 31.61 7.97 -18.84
C LEU A 152 32.72 8.56 -19.71
N LEU A 153 33.85 8.90 -19.11
CA LEU A 153 35.01 9.44 -19.83
C LEU A 153 35.57 8.41 -20.82
N VAL A 154 35.74 7.15 -20.40
CA VAL A 154 36.19 6.06 -21.29
C VAL A 154 35.23 5.86 -22.47
N VAL A 155 33.92 5.78 -22.21
CA VAL A 155 32.92 5.61 -23.27
C VAL A 155 32.89 6.81 -24.21
N GLN A 156 33.08 8.03 -23.70
CA GLN A 156 33.18 9.24 -24.52
C GLN A 156 34.42 9.21 -25.42
N GLU A 157 35.56 8.77 -24.91
CA GLU A 157 36.80 8.57 -25.69
C GLU A 157 36.60 7.53 -26.79
N GLU A 158 35.99 6.38 -26.48
CA GLU A 158 35.68 5.33 -27.46
C GLU A 158 34.75 5.87 -28.56
N LEU A 159 33.66 6.54 -28.19
CA LEU A 159 32.74 7.17 -29.15
C LEU A 159 33.44 8.22 -30.01
N GLN A 160 34.36 8.99 -29.44
CA GLN A 160 35.16 9.94 -30.21
C GLN A 160 36.06 9.23 -31.23
N CYS A 161 36.70 8.13 -30.85
CA CYS A 161 37.52 7.32 -31.76
C CYS A 161 36.73 6.72 -32.94
N TYR A 162 35.47 6.32 -32.71
CA TYR A 162 34.58 5.89 -33.79
C TYR A 162 34.19 7.05 -34.72
N LYS A 163 33.86 8.23 -34.15
CA LYS A 163 33.50 9.42 -34.94
C LYS A 163 34.67 9.99 -35.74
N SER A 164 35.89 9.93 -35.21
CA SER A 164 37.10 10.43 -35.88
C SER A 164 37.67 9.45 -36.92
N GLY A 165 37.08 8.26 -37.07
CA GLY A 165 37.47 7.27 -38.08
C GLY A 165 38.75 6.51 -37.76
N ILE A 166 39.35 6.72 -36.58
CA ILE A 166 40.59 6.05 -36.14
C ILE A 166 40.34 4.54 -35.92
N ILE A 167 39.13 4.17 -35.47
CA ILE A 167 38.70 2.78 -35.27
C ILE A 167 37.66 2.44 -36.35
N SER A 168 38.08 2.36 -37.61
CA SER A 168 37.27 1.74 -38.66
C SER A 168 37.33 0.21 -38.50
N GLN A 169 36.25 -0.36 -37.97
CA GLN A 169 35.85 -1.78 -38.05
C GLN A 169 36.98 -2.84 -37.95
N THR A 170 37.46 -3.12 -36.74
CA THR A 170 38.26 -4.33 -36.42
C THR A 170 37.37 -5.60 -36.37
N LYS A 171 36.57 -5.85 -37.42
CA LYS A 171 35.88 -7.14 -37.63
C LYS A 171 36.30 -7.89 -38.89
N ASP A 172 37.09 -7.28 -39.78
CA ASP A 172 37.44 -7.90 -41.07
C ASP A 172 38.90 -8.40 -41.21
N GLN A 173 39.73 -8.41 -40.15
CA GLN A 173 41.16 -8.77 -40.26
C GLN A 173 41.64 -10.00 -39.47
N THR A 174 40.76 -10.89 -38.99
CA THR A 174 41.19 -12.17 -38.40
C THR A 174 41.21 -13.33 -39.42
N GLN A 175 40.92 -13.08 -40.70
CA GLN A 175 40.93 -14.12 -41.75
C GLN A 175 41.65 -13.70 -43.05
N LYS A 176 42.89 -13.19 -42.99
CA LYS A 176 43.73 -13.19 -44.19
C LYS A 176 45.19 -13.05 -43.85
N LEU A 177 46.00 -13.91 -44.47
CA LEU A 177 47.46 -14.00 -44.42
C LEU A 177 48.04 -14.98 -43.39
N GLU A 178 47.58 -16.23 -43.52
CA GLU A 178 48.57 -17.28 -43.80
C GLU A 178 49.38 -16.93 -45.06
N LYS A 179 50.70 -17.21 -45.01
CA LYS A 179 51.61 -17.59 -46.10
C LYS A 179 52.66 -16.56 -46.59
N LYS A 180 53.93 -17.00 -46.45
CA LYS A 180 55.25 -16.58 -47.01
C LYS A 180 56.05 -15.66 -46.06
N SER A 181 57.27 -15.93 -45.58
CA SER A 181 58.35 -16.86 -45.99
C SER A 181 59.41 -17.05 -44.86
N CYS A 182 60.06 -18.22 -44.81
CA CYS A 182 61.27 -18.60 -44.02
C CYS A 182 62.45 -17.59 -44.11
N GLY A 183 63.43 -17.54 -43.18
CA GLY A 183 63.74 -18.39 -42.03
C GLY A 183 64.99 -17.94 -41.22
N SER A 184 65.38 -18.80 -40.26
CA SER A 184 66.60 -18.85 -39.40
C SER A 184 66.67 -17.83 -38.24
N SER A 185 66.80 -18.17 -36.93
CA SER A 185 67.25 -19.39 -36.23
C SER A 185 66.73 -19.38 -34.77
N PRO A 186 66.74 -20.52 -34.04
CA PRO A 186 66.17 -20.65 -32.70
C PRO A 186 67.22 -20.57 -31.60
N SER A 187 66.91 -19.97 -30.43
CA SER A 187 67.69 -20.16 -29.20
C SER A 187 66.87 -19.94 -27.93
N THR A 188 66.52 -21.08 -27.31
CA THR A 188 66.60 -21.39 -25.86
C THR A 188 66.03 -20.38 -24.85
N ARG A 189 64.89 -20.71 -24.22
CA ARG A 189 64.79 -21.31 -22.86
C ARG A 189 65.44 -20.50 -21.74
N LYS A 190 64.60 -19.96 -20.84
CA LYS A 190 64.88 -20.05 -19.40
C LYS A 190 63.59 -19.97 -18.57
N ASP A 191 63.29 -21.14 -17.99
CA ASP A 191 62.46 -21.39 -16.84
C ASP A 191 63.02 -20.67 -15.60
N SER A 192 62.16 -20.13 -14.72
CA SER A 192 62.53 -19.77 -13.35
C SER A 192 61.28 -19.61 -12.48
N GLU A 193 60.82 -20.75 -11.98
CA GLU A 193 60.34 -21.01 -10.62
C GLU A 193 59.32 -20.07 -9.96
N GLU A 194 58.15 -20.67 -9.76
CA GLU A 194 57.28 -20.58 -8.61
C GLU A 194 57.99 -20.27 -7.27
N LYS A 195 57.46 -19.30 -6.51
CA LYS A 195 57.36 -19.44 -5.04
C LYS A 195 55.99 -19.00 -4.56
N LYS A 196 55.12 -20.00 -4.35
CA LYS A 196 54.01 -19.93 -3.39
C LYS A 196 54.59 -19.60 -2.01
N ILE A 197 54.15 -18.50 -1.41
CA ILE A 197 54.23 -18.33 0.05
C ILE A 197 52.83 -18.00 0.55
N THR A 198 52.18 -19.07 0.98
CA THR A 198 51.07 -19.08 1.92
C THR A 198 51.46 -18.36 3.21
N LYS A 199 50.60 -17.47 3.72
CA LYS A 199 50.47 -17.28 5.17
C LYS A 199 49.04 -16.92 5.55
N ARG A 200 48.37 -17.92 6.12
CA ARG A 200 47.28 -17.77 7.10
C ARG A 200 47.80 -16.96 8.29
N LEU A 201 47.07 -15.95 8.72
CA LEU A 201 46.41 -15.91 10.02
C LEU A 201 45.28 -14.87 9.96
#